data_AF-A0A915MQN9-F1
#
_entry.id   AF-A0A915MQN9-F1
#
_cell.length_a   1.000
_cell.length_b   1.000
_cell.length_c   1.000
_cell.angle_alpha   90.00
_cell.angle_beta   90.00
_cell.angle_gamma   90.00
#
_symmetry.space_group_name_H-M   'P 1'
#
loop_
_entity.id
_entity.type
_entity.pdbx_description
1 polymer ?
#
loop_
_entity_poly.entity_id
_entity_poly.type
_entity_poly.pdbx_seq_one_letter_code
_entity_poly.pdbx_strand_id
1 'polypeptide(L)'
;FIVAGLNDKENCDEFPAHSSDGKLNNGEAKAPITDICVVISSAGETTPVDFERIETTPSGYLANLNHGSIRSTACFVCFKRGYHKPPLIDLGILDESRGEKPCSVSCF
;
A
#
# COMPACT_ATOMS: atom_id res chain seq x y z
N PHE A 1 -21.92 13.12 8.76
CA PHE A 1 -21.94 11.73 9.22
C PHE A 1 -22.59 11.68 10.60
N ILE A 2 -23.50 10.73 10.85
CA ILE A 2 -24.05 10.49 12.20
C ILE A 2 -23.12 9.50 12.89
N VAL A 3 -22.67 9.82 14.10
CA VAL A 3 -21.94 8.90 14.98
C VAL A 3 -22.94 8.41 16.04
N ALA A 4 -23.25 7.12 16.02
CA ALA A 4 -23.98 6.46 17.11
C ALA A 4 -22.93 5.87 18.07
N GLY A 5 -22.95 6.37 19.31
CA GLY A 5 -22.05 5.91 20.38
C GLY A 5 -22.51 4.59 21.01
N LEU A 6 -21.54 3.76 21.34
CA LEU A 6 -21.61 2.76 22.40
C LEU A 6 -20.20 2.64 23.02
N ASN A 7 -20.05 3.30 24.17
CA ASN A 7 -19.08 3.01 25.23
C ASN A 7 -19.33 1.59 25.79
N ASP A 8 -18.44 0.84 26.43
CA ASP A 8 -17.00 0.94 26.75
C ASP A 8 -16.55 -0.52 27.02
N LYS A 9 -15.30 -0.85 26.64
CA LYS A 9 -14.48 -1.96 27.18
C LYS A 9 -14.98 -3.41 27.02
N GLU A 10 -14.61 -4.00 25.89
CA GLU A 10 -13.90 -5.28 25.92
C GLU A 10 -12.84 -5.31 24.81
N ASN A 11 -11.61 -5.64 25.22
CA ASN A 11 -10.38 -5.86 24.46
C ASN A 11 -10.57 -6.12 22.94
N CYS A 12 -10.42 -5.09 22.11
CA CYS A 12 -10.01 -5.29 20.73
C CYS A 12 -8.50 -5.54 20.78
N ASP A 13 -8.07 -6.78 20.56
CA ASP A 13 -6.65 -7.07 20.33
C ASP A 13 -6.20 -6.21 19.15
N GLU A 14 -5.50 -5.14 19.51
CA GLU A 14 -4.90 -4.17 18.63
C GLU A 14 -3.95 -4.94 17.70
N PHE A 15 -4.26 -4.97 16.40
CA PHE A 15 -3.27 -5.42 15.42
C PHE A 15 -2.01 -4.62 15.70
N PRO A 16 -0.87 -5.28 16.03
CA PRO A 16 0.30 -4.56 16.47
C PRO A 16 0.66 -3.58 15.37
N ALA A 17 0.57 -2.28 15.68
CA ALA A 17 1.34 -1.29 14.97
C ALA A 17 2.78 -1.79 15.08
N HIS A 18 3.28 -2.44 14.02
CA HIS A 18 4.67 -2.87 13.92
C HIS A 18 5.53 -1.61 13.87
N SER A 19 5.71 -1.05 15.05
CA SER A 19 6.77 -0.14 15.43
C SER A 19 7.92 -1.03 15.87
N SER A 20 8.67 -1.54 14.90
CA SER A 20 10.09 -1.82 15.10
C SER A 20 10.80 -0.71 14.33
N ASP A 21 11.16 0.41 14.93
CA ASP A 21 11.94 0.52 16.16
C ASP A 21 11.43 1.56 17.14
N GLY A 22 11.43 1.18 18.42
CA GLY A 22 11.39 2.08 19.56
C GLY A 22 12.63 2.96 19.60
N LYS A 23 12.55 4.11 18.94
CA LYS A 23 13.37 5.27 19.22
C LYS A 23 12.53 6.47 18.85
N LEU A 24 12.18 7.30 19.84
CA LEU A 24 11.73 8.67 19.64
C LEU A 24 12.91 9.45 19.03
N ASN A 25 13.30 9.09 17.82
CA ASN A 25 13.96 10.01 16.94
C ASN A 25 12.89 11.06 16.70
N ASN A 26 13.28 12.32 16.69
CA ASN A 26 12.48 13.40 16.14
C ASN A 26 12.40 13.20 14.60
N GLY A 27 11.96 12.02 14.18
CA GLY A 27 12.18 11.41 12.89
C GLY A 27 11.45 12.25 11.88
N GLU A 28 12.20 12.79 10.93
CA GLU A 28 11.64 13.59 9.85
C GLU A 28 10.39 12.91 9.32
N ALA A 29 9.29 13.66 9.30
CA ALA A 29 8.08 13.22 8.65
C ALA A 29 8.46 12.83 7.21
N LYS A 30 8.32 11.54 6.87
CA LYS A 30 8.60 11.06 5.52
C LYS A 30 7.73 11.84 4.54
N ALA A 31 8.30 12.25 3.40
CA ALA A 31 7.53 12.87 2.33
C ALA A 31 6.33 11.98 1.94
N PRO A 32 5.21 12.57 1.51
CA PRO A 32 4.01 11.82 1.17
C PRO A 32 4.26 10.93 -0.05
N ILE A 33 3.47 9.86 -0.18
CA ILE A 33 3.49 9.02 -1.37
C ILE A 33 2.77 9.76 -2.50
N THR A 34 3.47 9.91 -3.62
CA THR A 34 2.97 10.62 -4.79
C THR A 34 2.72 9.67 -5.94
N ASP A 35 3.53 8.62 -6.09
CA ASP A 35 3.42 7.70 -7.23
C ASP A 35 3.43 6.26 -6.76
N ILE A 36 2.75 5.42 -7.52
CA ILE A 36 2.73 3.96 -7.36
C ILE A 36 2.88 3.34 -8.74
N CYS A 37 3.62 2.24 -8.82
CA CYS A 37 3.64 1.36 -9.98
C CYS A 37 3.74 -0.10 -9.54
N VAL A 38 3.55 -1.01 -10.49
CA VAL A 38 3.77 -2.45 -10.31
C VAL A 38 4.87 -2.87 -11.24
N VAL A 39 5.82 -3.67 -10.73
CA VAL A 39 6.91 -4.25 -11.52
C VAL A 39 6.75 -5.76 -11.64
N ILE A 40 6.98 -6.29 -12.85
CA ILE A 40 6.88 -7.72 -13.17
C ILE A 40 8.28 -8.28 -13.42
N SER A 41 8.81 -9.02 -12.45
CA SER A 41 10.23 -9.38 -12.45
C SER A 41 10.67 -10.29 -13.63
N SER A 42 9.80 -11.15 -14.17
CA SER A 42 10.16 -12.01 -15.33
C SER A 42 10.23 -11.26 -16.65
N ALA A 43 9.59 -10.09 -16.75
CA ALA A 43 9.72 -9.24 -17.92
C ALA A 43 11.07 -8.50 -17.95
N GLY A 44 11.94 -8.74 -16.97
CA GLY A 44 13.20 -8.02 -16.81
C GLY A 44 13.02 -6.61 -16.23
N GLU A 45 11.82 -6.28 -15.74
CA GLU A 45 11.56 -4.99 -15.12
C GLU A 45 12.29 -4.88 -13.78
N THR A 46 12.91 -3.72 -13.57
CA THR A 46 13.54 -3.34 -12.31
C THR A 46 12.77 -2.20 -11.66
N THR A 47 13.00 -1.98 -10.37
CA THR A 47 12.45 -0.82 -9.66
C THR A 47 12.85 0.47 -10.39
N PRO A 48 11.89 1.33 -10.78
CA PRO A 48 12.20 2.58 -11.46
C PRO A 48 13.04 3.53 -10.59
N VAL A 49 13.71 4.49 -11.24
CA VAL A 49 14.48 5.53 -10.54
C VAL A 49 13.58 6.33 -9.58
N ASP A 50 14.08 6.60 -8.37
CA ASP A 50 13.36 7.26 -7.25
C ASP A 50 12.16 6.50 -6.69
N PHE A 51 11.92 5.25 -7.10
CA PHE A 51 10.90 4.39 -6.49
C PHE A 51 11.53 3.45 -5.48
N GLU A 52 10.78 3.16 -4.42
CA GLU A 52 11.06 2.13 -3.43
C GLU A 52 10.13 0.94 -3.68
N ARG A 53 10.70 -0.27 -3.82
CA ARG A 53 9.93 -1.51 -3.98
C ARG A 53 9.55 -2.06 -2.62
N ILE A 54 8.28 -2.44 -2.45
CA ILE A 54 7.82 -3.21 -1.29
C ILE A 54 8.22 -4.67 -1.52
N GLU A 55 9.33 -5.09 -0.91
CA GLU A 55 9.85 -6.45 -1.07
C GLU A 55 9.17 -7.44 -0.12
N THR A 56 8.87 -6.99 1.10
CA THR A 56 8.32 -7.82 2.16
C THR A 56 7.06 -7.20 2.76
N THR A 57 6.14 -8.06 3.14
CA THR A 57 5.00 -7.74 3.99
C THR A 57 5.49 -7.41 5.41
N PRO A 58 4.68 -6.70 6.24
CA PRO A 58 5.03 -6.44 7.63
C PRO A 58 5.34 -7.72 8.46
N SER A 59 4.75 -8.85 8.08
CA SER A 59 4.99 -10.16 8.70
C SER A 59 6.25 -10.88 8.18
N GLY A 60 7.02 -10.28 7.26
CA GLY A 60 8.28 -10.81 6.76
C GLY A 60 8.18 -11.74 5.54
N TYR A 61 7.00 -11.99 5.00
CA TYR A 61 6.83 -12.74 3.75
C TYR A 61 7.09 -11.87 2.52
N LEU A 62 7.50 -12.46 1.40
CA LEU A 62 7.62 -11.73 0.12
C LEU A 62 6.29 -11.09 -0.26
N ALA A 63 6.31 -9.79 -0.56
CA ALA A 63 5.14 -9.02 -1.00
C ALA A 63 4.83 -9.24 -2.49
N ASN A 64 4.90 -10.50 -2.94
CA ASN A 64 4.54 -10.87 -4.30
C ASN A 64 3.00 -10.89 -4.42
N LEU A 65 2.44 -10.01 -5.25
CA LEU A 65 0.99 -9.92 -5.46
C LEU A 65 0.40 -11.18 -6.12
N ASN A 66 1.25 -11.96 -6.79
CA ASN A 66 0.89 -13.21 -7.48
C ASN A 66 1.24 -14.46 -6.65
N HIS A 67 1.50 -14.33 -5.35
CA HIS A 67 1.83 -15.47 -4.50
C HIS A 67 0.68 -16.51 -4.49
N GLY A 68 1.02 -17.78 -4.67
CA GLY A 68 0.06 -18.89 -4.70
C GLY A 68 -0.44 -19.28 -6.09
N SER A 69 -0.12 -18.52 -7.14
CA SER A 69 -0.41 -18.94 -8.52
C SER A 69 0.79 -19.66 -9.15
N ILE A 70 0.53 -20.87 -9.67
CA ILE A 70 1.54 -21.80 -10.21
C ILE A 70 2.18 -21.29 -11.51
N ARG A 71 1.44 -20.49 -12.28
CA ARG A 71 1.83 -20.07 -13.64
C ARG A 71 2.16 -18.58 -13.76
N SER A 72 1.93 -17.80 -12.70
CA SER A 72 2.17 -16.36 -12.74
C SER A 72 3.57 -16.01 -12.27
N THR A 73 4.13 -14.98 -12.89
CA THR A 73 5.38 -14.38 -12.43
C THR A 73 5.16 -13.57 -11.16
N ALA A 74 6.18 -13.48 -10.30
CA ALA A 74 6.18 -12.53 -9.21
C ALA A 74 6.05 -11.06 -9.66
N CYS A 75 5.14 -10.32 -9.03
CA CYS A 75 5.01 -8.88 -9.22
C CYS A 75 4.93 -8.16 -7.88
N PHE A 76 5.46 -6.94 -7.85
CA PHE A 76 5.65 -6.16 -6.63
C PHE A 76 5.19 -4.73 -6.82
N VAL A 77 4.68 -4.13 -5.74
CA VAL A 77 4.35 -2.70 -5.72
C VAL A 77 5.62 -1.89 -5.47
N CYS A 78 5.78 -0.80 -6.21
CA CYS A 78 6.77 0.23 -5.93
C CYS A 78 6.07 1.57 -5.70
N PHE A 79 6.65 2.43 -4.86
CA PHE A 79 6.13 3.77 -4.61
C PHE A 79 7.22 4.83 -4.65
N LYS A 80 6.87 6.06 -5.01
CA LYS A 80 7.74 7.23 -4.90
C LYS A 80 7.16 8.21 -3.89
N ARG A 81 8.04 8.81 -3.09
CA ARG A 81 7.69 9.89 -2.17
C ARG A 81 8.21 11.22 -2.68
N GLY A 82 7.49 12.30 -2.40
CA GLY A 82 7.95 13.64 -2.76
C GLY A 82 6.89 14.71 -2.59
N TYR A 83 7.23 15.93 -2.98
CA TYR A 83 6.33 17.10 -2.90
C TYR A 83 6.05 17.71 -4.28
N HIS A 84 6.43 17.00 -5.35
CA HIS A 84 6.30 17.48 -6.72
C HIS A 84 4.86 17.43 -7.26
N LYS A 85 3.96 16.75 -6.54
CA LYS A 85 2.52 16.67 -6.83
C LYS A 85 1.73 16.34 -5.55
N PRO A 86 0.39 16.48 -5.55
CA PRO A 86 -0.43 16.18 -4.38
C PRO A 86 -0.26 14.72 -3.89
N PRO A 87 -0.42 14.46 -2.58
CA PRO A 87 -0.40 13.10 -2.03
C PRO A 87 -1.47 12.21 -2.66
N LEU A 88 -1.16 10.93 -2.84
CA LEU A 88 -2.19 9.93 -3.08
C LEU A 88 -2.97 9.72 -1.78
N ILE A 89 -4.29 9.91 -1.84
CA ILE A 89 -5.18 9.84 -0.67
C ILE A 89 -6.05 8.59 -0.63
N ASP A 90 -6.17 7.89 -1.75
CA ASP A 90 -7.01 6.70 -1.88
C ASP A 90 -6.44 5.73 -2.92
N LEU A 91 -6.65 4.44 -2.69
CA LEU A 91 -6.25 3.34 -3.57
C LEU A 91 -7.32 2.24 -3.52
N GLY A 92 -7.89 1.93 -4.68
CA GLY A 92 -8.88 0.87 -4.83
C GLY A 92 -8.29 -0.36 -5.52
N ILE A 93 -8.87 -1.52 -5.21
CA ILE A 93 -8.72 -2.73 -6.01
C ILE A 93 -9.99 -2.89 -6.85
N LEU A 94 -9.82 -3.15 -8.14
CA LEU A 94 -10.91 -3.36 -9.07
C LEU A 94 -10.83 -4.77 -9.63
N ASP A 95 -11.89 -5.55 -9.43
CA ASP A 95 -12.04 -6.87 -10.06
C ASP A 95 -13.06 -6.80 -11.19
N GLU A 96 -12.54 -6.70 -12.41
CA GLU A 96 -13.36 -6.63 -13.62
C GLU A 96 -14.23 -7.89 -13.82
N SER A 97 -13.81 -9.05 -13.30
CA SER A 97 -14.57 -10.31 -13.43
C SER A 97 -15.89 -10.29 -12.68
N ARG A 98 -16.00 -9.41 -11.68
CA ARG A 98 -17.20 -9.20 -10.87
C ARG A 98 -18.14 -8.15 -11.47
N GLY A 99 -17.81 -7.62 -12.65
CA GLY A 99 -18.56 -6.53 -13.28
C GLY A 99 -18.40 -5.19 -12.56
N GLU A 100 -17.39 -5.07 -11.69
CA GLU A 100 -17.04 -3.81 -11.06
C GLU A 100 -16.56 -2.83 -12.15
N LYS A 101 -16.93 -1.56 -12.00
CA LYS A 101 -16.47 -0.49 -12.89
C LYS A 101 -15.51 0.38 -12.13
N PRO A 102 -14.46 0.91 -12.79
CA PRO A 102 -13.65 1.95 -12.18
C PRO A 102 -14.58 3.04 -11.63
N CYS A 103 -14.39 3.42 -10.38
CA CYS A 103 -15.07 4.58 -9.84
C CYS A 103 -14.80 5.73 -10.81
N SER A 104 -15.84 6.21 -11.49
CA SER A 104 -15.74 7.44 -12.26
C SER A 104 -15.59 8.54 -11.23
N VAL A 105 -14.35 8.81 -10.82
CA VAL A 105 -14.04 9.95 -9.97
C VAL A 105 -14.17 11.19 -10.87
N SER A 106 -15.41 11.56 -11.17
CA SER A 106 -15.75 12.86 -11.70
C SER A 106 -15.84 13.79 -10.51
N CYS A 107 -14.73 14.34 -10.02
CA CYS A 107 -14.78 15.35 -8.96
C CYS A 107 -13.60 16.32 -8.99
N PHE A 108 -13.97 17.56 -9.35
CA PHE A 108 -13.53 18.90 -8.95
C PHE A 108 -12.14 19.43 -9.30
#